data_AF-A0A516KKP8-F1
#
_entry.id   AF-A0A516KKP8-F1
#
_cell.length_a   1.000
_cell.length_b   1.000
_cell.length_c   1.000
_cell.angle_alpha   90.00
_cell.angle_beta   90.00
_cell.angle_gamma   90.00
#
_symmetry.space_group_name_H-M   'P 1'
#
loop_
_entity.id
_entity.type
_entity.pdbx_description
1 polymer ?
#
loop_
_entity_poly.entity_id
_entity_poly.type
_entity_poly.pdbx_seq_one_letter_code
_entity_poly.pdbx_strand_id
1 'polypeptide(L)'
;MEWIILLLNFIGLFCFGLFIKSYLPSYMKEKGKNLATKEDVKDITKRTEEVKLEFQKEMANFTTYLSFSNDYAYRQYTNLYAKLYPIIIQSEYIRYFLERYNGNNLPFDEFPFIESGKTIERTKIELVSNKVINYEEEELNDSITTFNKKELCEFIIKHGEFASQRLLKLAVAYRYAHSNYSGTRSLEDSEIKKAFDIEEITLIKEIVKTIVKDYNYLRKSIKLDYSNVELDSGILEQYKFNNDTKMS
;
A
#
# COMPACT_ATOMS: atom_id res chain seq x y z
N MET A 1 91.13 40.61 35.52
CA MET A 1 90.18 39.48 35.50
C MET A 1 88.76 39.93 35.86
N GLU A 2 88.54 40.65 36.96
CA GLU A 2 87.18 41.09 37.39
C GLU A 2 86.44 41.98 36.38
N TRP A 3 87.11 42.96 35.77
CA TRP A 3 86.50 43.87 34.79
C TRP A 3 85.99 43.18 33.52
N ILE A 4 86.64 42.08 33.12
CA ILE A 4 86.23 41.26 31.96
C ILE A 4 84.94 40.49 32.28
N ILE A 5 84.83 39.96 33.51
CA ILE A 5 83.63 39.25 34.00
C ILE A 5 82.44 40.22 34.09
N LEU A 6 82.67 41.46 34.54
CA LEU A 6 81.65 42.52 34.62
C LEU A 6 81.10 42.92 33.23
N LEU A 7 81.98 43.10 32.25
CA LEU A 7 81.60 43.41 30.86
C LEU A 7 80.81 42.26 30.21
N LEU A 8 81.25 41.01 30.43
CA LEU A 8 80.57 39.82 29.94
C LEU A 8 79.16 39.68 30.53
N ASN A 9 79.00 39.98 31.83
CA ASN A 9 77.68 40.01 32.49
C ASN A 9 76.76 41.08 31.89
N PHE A 10 77.29 42.26 31.57
CA PHE A 10 76.50 43.35 30.99
C PHE A 10 76.01 43.00 29.58
N ILE A 11 76.88 42.40 28.76
CA ILE A 11 76.52 41.87 27.43
C ILE A 11 75.49 40.75 27.55
N GLY A 12 75.68 39.85 28.52
CA GLY A 12 74.73 38.78 28.83
C GLY A 12 73.34 39.32 29.19
N LEU A 13 73.26 40.32 30.07
CA LEU A 13 72.02 40.99 30.47
C LEU A 13 71.33 41.70 29.29
N PHE A 14 72.11 42.36 28.42
CA PHE A 14 71.59 43.02 27.23
C PHE A 14 71.01 42.01 26.22
N CYS A 15 71.74 40.93 25.93
CA CYS A 15 71.27 39.84 25.07
C CYS A 15 70.03 39.15 25.65
N PHE A 16 69.99 38.94 26.97
CA PHE A 16 68.84 38.36 27.66
C PHE A 16 67.61 39.28 27.59
N GLY A 17 67.82 40.60 27.74
CA GLY A 17 66.77 41.61 27.55
C GLY A 17 66.20 41.61 26.13
N LEU A 18 67.05 41.51 25.10
CA LEU A 18 66.62 41.38 23.70
C LEU A 18 65.86 40.07 23.44
N PHE A 19 66.30 38.96 24.05
CA PHE A 19 65.62 37.67 23.96
C PHE A 19 64.21 37.71 24.56
N ILE A 20 64.04 38.27 25.76
CA ILE A 20 62.73 38.42 26.42
C ILE A 20 61.83 39.38 25.65
N LYS A 21 62.37 40.47 25.10
CA LYS A 21 61.56 41.49 24.43
C LYS A 21 61.12 41.08 23.02
N SER A 22 61.94 40.33 22.29
CA SER A 22 61.73 40.07 20.87
C SER A 22 61.40 38.61 20.57
N TYR A 23 62.21 37.67 21.08
CA TYR A 23 62.15 36.28 20.65
C TYR A 23 61.06 35.50 21.40
N LEU A 24 61.01 35.65 22.73
CA LEU A 24 60.03 34.98 23.57
C LEU A 24 58.56 35.32 23.18
N PRO A 25 58.17 36.60 22.95
CA PRO A 25 56.79 36.93 22.61
C PRO A 25 56.40 36.44 21.21
N SER A 26 57.33 36.50 20.23
CA SER A 26 57.10 36.00 18.88
C SER A 26 56.88 34.48 18.88
N TYR A 27 57.75 33.74 19.57
CA TYR A 27 57.63 32.29 19.70
C TYR A 27 56.32 31.89 20.40
N MET A 28 55.95 32.55 21.50
CA MET A 28 54.71 32.26 22.23
C MET A 28 53.47 32.59 21.38
N LYS A 29 53.49 33.67 20.59
CA LYS A 29 52.41 34.03 19.66
C LYS A 29 52.22 32.98 18.56
N GLU A 30 53.31 32.53 17.95
CA GLU A 30 53.28 31.53 16.89
C GLU A 30 52.88 30.14 17.42
N LYS A 31 53.39 29.77 18.60
CA LYS A 31 52.96 28.56 19.32
C LYS A 31 51.47 28.60 19.67
N GLY A 32 50.96 29.75 20.14
CA GLY A 32 49.54 29.95 20.43
C GLY A 32 48.67 29.83 19.18
N LYS A 33 49.09 30.43 18.06
CA LYS A 33 48.41 30.32 16.76
C LYS A 33 48.35 28.88 16.26
N ASN A 34 49.46 28.15 16.36
CA ASN A 34 49.51 26.75 15.94
C ASN A 34 48.65 25.85 16.82
N LEU A 35 48.58 26.13 18.13
CA LEU A 35 47.71 25.41 19.05
C LEU A 35 46.23 25.64 18.71
N ALA A 36 45.82 26.90 18.53
CA ALA A 36 44.47 27.27 18.13
C ALA A 36 44.07 26.61 16.80
N THR A 37 44.96 26.66 15.80
CA THR A 37 44.71 26.01 14.49
C THR A 37 44.53 24.50 14.63
N LYS A 38 45.30 23.85 15.51
CA LYS A 38 45.18 22.41 15.76
C LYS A 38 43.87 22.06 16.47
N GLU A 39 43.43 22.90 17.40
CA GLU A 39 42.12 22.78 18.06
C GLU A 39 40.98 22.98 17.06
N ASP A 40 41.05 24.01 16.22
CA ASP A 40 40.05 24.27 15.16
C ASP A 40 39.92 23.09 14.20
N VAL A 41 41.05 22.54 13.72
CA VAL A 41 41.04 21.37 12.82
C VAL A 41 40.43 20.16 13.52
N LYS A 42 40.74 19.95 14.80
CA LYS A 42 40.17 18.86 15.59
C LYS A 42 38.66 19.02 15.74
N ASP A 43 38.19 20.23 16.06
CA ASP A 43 36.77 20.52 16.22
C ASP A 43 36.00 20.41 14.91
N ILE A 44 36.56 20.92 13.80
CA ILE A 44 35.99 20.73 12.47
C ILE A 44 35.90 19.25 12.14
N THR A 45 36.98 18.49 12.34
CA THR A 45 37.01 17.04 12.06
C THR A 45 35.94 16.33 12.88
N LYS A 46 35.84 16.64 14.18
CA LYS A 46 34.82 16.08 15.07
C LYS A 46 33.40 16.40 14.58
N ARG A 47 33.12 17.65 14.21
CA ARG A 47 31.81 18.03 13.65
C ARG A 47 31.51 17.31 12.34
N THR A 48 32.50 17.15 11.46
CA THR A 48 32.30 16.39 10.20
C THR A 48 32.03 14.92 10.46
N GLU A 49 32.66 14.32 11.47
CA GLU A 49 32.37 12.95 11.91
C GLU A 49 30.98 12.85 12.53
N GLU A 50 30.58 13.80 13.38
CA GLU A 50 29.24 13.87 13.98
C GLU A 50 28.16 13.95 12.89
N VAL A 51 28.30 14.85 11.91
CA VAL A 51 27.37 14.97 10.77
C VAL A 51 27.35 13.70 9.94
N LYS A 52 28.51 13.07 9.70
CA LYS A 52 28.58 11.80 8.96
C LYS A 52 27.86 10.68 9.70
N LEU A 53 28.02 10.59 11.01
CA LEU A 53 27.35 9.61 11.86
C LEU A 53 25.83 9.84 11.90
N GLU A 54 25.39 11.09 11.98
CA GLU A 54 23.98 11.47 11.90
C GLU A 54 23.37 11.05 10.56
N PHE A 55 24.00 11.43 9.46
CA PHE A 55 23.55 11.05 8.11
C PHE A 55 23.50 9.52 7.93
N GLN A 56 24.50 8.79 8.44
CA GLN A 56 24.50 7.32 8.39
C GLN A 56 23.34 6.71 9.18
N LYS A 57 23.02 7.25 10.37
CA LYS A 57 21.88 6.81 11.17
C LYS A 57 20.56 7.10 10.48
N GLU A 58 20.38 8.31 9.95
CA GLU A 58 19.18 8.69 9.21
C GLU A 58 18.97 7.82 7.98
N MET A 59 20.04 7.57 7.21
CA MET A 59 20.00 6.71 6.03
C MET A 59 19.64 5.27 6.38
N ALA A 60 20.18 4.73 7.48
CA ALA A 60 19.84 3.40 7.97
C ALA A 60 18.37 3.29 8.39
N ASN A 61 17.86 4.30 9.11
CA ASN A 61 16.45 4.38 9.50
C ASN A 61 15.54 4.49 8.27
N PHE A 62 15.88 5.35 7.31
CA PHE A 62 15.14 5.52 6.07
C PHE A 62 15.12 4.23 5.24
N THR A 63 16.26 3.55 5.11
CA THR A 63 16.36 2.28 4.39
C THR A 63 15.50 1.20 5.04
N THR A 64 15.51 1.11 6.38
CA THR A 64 14.71 0.16 7.15
C THR A 64 13.22 0.46 7.02
N TYR A 65 12.84 1.74 7.08
CA TYR A 65 11.46 2.15 6.86
C TYR A 65 10.97 1.82 5.45
N LEU A 66 11.79 2.13 4.44
CA LEU A 66 11.47 1.87 3.04
C LEU A 66 11.35 0.37 2.75
N SER A 67 12.24 -0.45 3.32
CA SER A 67 12.17 -1.91 3.16
C SER A 67 10.92 -2.50 3.81
N PHE A 68 10.56 -2.05 5.02
CA PHE A 68 9.32 -2.44 5.69
C PHE A 68 8.08 -2.00 4.90
N SER A 69 8.05 -0.75 4.44
CA SER A 69 6.90 -0.21 3.68
C SER A 69 6.69 -0.97 2.37
N ASN A 70 7.76 -1.29 1.64
CA ASN A 70 7.69 -2.07 0.41
C ASN A 70 7.25 -3.51 0.67
N ASP A 71 7.79 -4.17 1.71
CA ASP A 71 7.38 -5.54 2.08
C ASP A 71 5.90 -5.59 2.48
N TYR A 72 5.45 -4.62 3.27
CA TYR A 72 4.05 -4.52 3.66
C TYR A 72 3.13 -4.31 2.44
N ALA A 73 3.45 -3.36 1.56
CA ALA A 73 2.67 -3.12 0.34
C ALA A 73 2.63 -4.36 -0.58
N TYR A 74 3.76 -5.06 -0.72
CA TYR A 74 3.83 -6.30 -1.47
C TYR A 74 2.94 -7.41 -0.88
N ARG A 75 2.93 -7.56 0.45
CA ARG A 75 2.04 -8.51 1.13
C ARG A 75 0.57 -8.13 0.97
N GLN A 76 0.22 -6.85 1.07
CA GLN A 76 -1.14 -6.39 0.81
C GLN A 76 -1.58 -6.76 -0.60
N TYR A 77 -0.75 -6.44 -1.59
CA TYR A 77 -1.00 -6.77 -2.99
C TYR A 77 -1.19 -8.28 -3.19
N THR A 78 -0.23 -9.09 -2.80
CA THR A 78 -0.23 -10.54 -3.09
C THR A 78 -1.27 -11.34 -2.33
N ASN A 79 -1.48 -11.03 -1.04
CA ASN A 79 -2.33 -11.85 -0.19
C ASN A 79 -3.81 -11.49 -0.27
N LEU A 80 -4.13 -10.26 -0.68
CA LEU A 80 -5.50 -9.74 -0.73
C LEU A 80 -5.87 -9.24 -2.12
N TYR A 81 -5.31 -8.12 -2.58
CA TYR A 81 -5.82 -7.40 -3.75
C TYR A 81 -5.62 -8.15 -5.07
N ALA A 82 -4.52 -8.88 -5.23
CA ALA A 82 -4.26 -9.73 -6.40
C ALA A 82 -5.26 -10.90 -6.53
N LYS A 83 -5.92 -11.27 -5.44
CA LYS A 83 -6.98 -12.30 -5.43
C LYS A 83 -8.37 -11.68 -5.61
N LEU A 84 -8.61 -10.50 -5.05
CA LEU A 84 -9.87 -9.78 -5.19
C LEU A 84 -10.08 -9.21 -6.59
N TYR A 85 -9.05 -8.65 -7.20
CA TYR A 85 -9.14 -7.95 -8.48
C TYR A 85 -9.63 -8.84 -9.64
N PRO A 86 -9.16 -10.10 -9.81
CA PRO A 86 -9.71 -11.02 -10.80
C PRO A 86 -11.21 -11.31 -10.63
N ILE A 87 -11.71 -11.33 -9.40
CA ILE A 87 -13.14 -11.53 -9.12
C ILE A 87 -13.96 -10.33 -9.62
N ILE A 88 -13.44 -9.11 -9.43
CA ILE A 88 -14.04 -7.90 -9.98
C ILE A 88 -14.00 -7.92 -11.51
N ILE A 89 -12.89 -8.32 -12.11
CA ILE A 89 -12.77 -8.49 -13.58
C ILE A 89 -13.80 -9.48 -14.10
N GLN A 90 -14.00 -10.61 -13.40
CA GLN A 90 -14.99 -11.61 -13.79
C GLN A 90 -16.40 -10.99 -13.82
N SER A 91 -16.79 -10.28 -12.76
CA SER A 91 -18.08 -9.57 -12.70
C SER A 91 -18.24 -8.58 -13.86
N GLU A 92 -17.23 -7.77 -14.15
CA GLU A 92 -17.28 -6.80 -15.26
C GLU A 92 -17.30 -7.48 -16.64
N TYR A 93 -16.60 -8.59 -16.81
CA TYR A 93 -16.65 -9.36 -18.05
C TYR A 93 -18.02 -9.98 -18.28
N ILE A 94 -18.67 -10.47 -17.22
CA ILE A 94 -20.06 -10.95 -17.32
C ILE A 94 -20.98 -9.81 -17.76
N ARG A 95 -20.82 -8.60 -17.20
CA ARG A 95 -21.59 -7.43 -17.63
C ARG A 95 -21.42 -7.16 -19.12
N TYR A 96 -20.17 -7.07 -19.58
CA TYR A 96 -19.85 -6.87 -20.99
C TYR A 96 -20.43 -7.96 -21.88
N PHE A 97 -20.35 -9.22 -21.46
CA PHE A 97 -20.89 -10.35 -22.22
C PHE A 97 -22.42 -10.28 -22.36
N LEU A 98 -23.13 -9.97 -21.26
CA LEU A 98 -24.59 -9.84 -21.27
C LEU A 98 -25.05 -8.66 -22.12
N GLU A 99 -24.33 -7.54 -22.09
CA GLU A 99 -24.61 -6.39 -22.92
C GLU A 99 -24.43 -6.72 -24.42
N ARG A 100 -23.31 -7.36 -24.78
CA ARG A 100 -22.97 -7.66 -26.19
C ARG A 100 -23.86 -8.73 -26.82
N TYR A 101 -24.25 -9.77 -26.07
CA TYR A 101 -24.95 -10.94 -26.63
C TYR A 101 -26.42 -11.05 -26.25
N ASN A 102 -26.82 -10.54 -25.09
CA ASN A 102 -28.21 -10.62 -24.62
C ASN A 102 -28.96 -9.27 -24.73
N GLY A 103 -28.26 -8.18 -25.08
CA GLY A 103 -28.84 -6.83 -25.14
C GLY A 103 -29.25 -6.27 -23.76
N ASN A 104 -28.81 -6.92 -22.68
CA ASN A 104 -29.13 -6.53 -21.31
C ASN A 104 -28.10 -5.50 -20.84
N ASN A 105 -28.47 -4.22 -20.85
CA ASN A 105 -27.65 -3.16 -20.27
C ASN A 105 -27.86 -3.15 -18.74
N LEU A 106 -26.82 -3.53 -18.00
CA LEU A 106 -26.80 -3.53 -16.55
C LEU A 106 -25.83 -2.44 -16.07
N PRO A 107 -26.30 -1.22 -15.75
CA PRO A 107 -25.42 -0.12 -15.37
C PRO A 107 -24.70 -0.42 -14.04
N PHE A 108 -23.43 -0.02 -13.94
CA PHE A 108 -22.61 -0.23 -12.74
C PHE A 108 -23.23 0.36 -11.47
N ASP A 109 -23.95 1.49 -11.59
CA ASP A 109 -24.54 2.16 -10.44
C ASP A 109 -25.69 1.36 -9.79
N GLU A 110 -26.39 0.52 -10.56
CA GLU A 110 -27.48 -0.34 -10.09
C GLU A 110 -27.01 -1.77 -9.83
N PHE A 111 -26.05 -2.26 -10.63
CA PHE A 111 -25.49 -3.61 -10.52
C PHE A 111 -23.97 -3.56 -10.40
N PRO A 112 -23.43 -3.11 -9.25
CA PRO A 112 -21.98 -2.89 -9.10
C PRO A 112 -21.17 -4.20 -9.15
N PHE A 113 -21.81 -5.33 -8.83
CA PHE A 113 -21.21 -6.65 -8.86
C PHE A 113 -22.21 -7.68 -9.41
N ILE A 114 -21.75 -8.53 -10.33
CA ILE A 114 -22.55 -9.57 -10.97
C ILE A 114 -21.98 -10.95 -10.62
N GLU A 115 -22.85 -11.82 -10.11
CA GLU A 115 -22.54 -13.20 -9.75
C GLU A 115 -22.84 -14.14 -10.91
N SER A 116 -21.97 -15.13 -11.14
CA SER A 116 -22.28 -16.25 -12.03
C SER A 116 -22.79 -17.42 -11.19
N GLY A 117 -24.09 -17.71 -11.26
CA GLY A 117 -24.68 -18.94 -10.73
C GLY A 117 -24.68 -20.04 -11.78
N LYS A 118 -24.34 -21.28 -11.39
CA LYS A 118 -24.66 -22.48 -12.17
C LYS A 118 -25.50 -23.40 -11.30
N THR A 119 -26.70 -23.69 -11.76
CA THR A 119 -27.57 -24.69 -11.16
C THR A 119 -27.50 -25.97 -11.99
N ILE A 120 -27.18 -27.11 -11.38
CA ILE A 120 -27.42 -28.43 -11.99
C ILE A 120 -28.71 -29.00 -11.40
N GLU A 121 -29.67 -29.29 -12.27
CA GLU A 121 -30.83 -30.11 -11.93
C GLU A 121 -30.47 -31.61 -12.08
N ARG A 122 -30.44 -32.36 -10.99
CA ARG A 122 -30.33 -33.83 -11.03
C ARG A 122 -31.71 -34.44 -10.84
N THR A 123 -32.15 -35.19 -11.85
CA THR A 123 -33.40 -35.95 -11.80
C THR A 123 -33.11 -37.41 -11.49
N LYS A 124 -33.58 -37.93 -10.35
CA LYS A 124 -33.59 -39.39 -10.09
C LYS A 124 -34.84 -40.00 -10.71
N ILE A 125 -34.67 -40.90 -11.67
CA ILE A 125 -35.77 -41.60 -12.36
C ILE A 125 -35.82 -43.06 -11.86
N GLU A 126 -37.01 -43.54 -11.52
CA GLU A 126 -37.24 -44.95 -11.19
C GLU A 126 -37.22 -45.80 -12.47
N LEU A 127 -36.27 -46.74 -12.58
CA LEU A 127 -36.01 -47.54 -13.78
C LEU A 127 -37.19 -48.39 -14.28
N VAL A 128 -38.18 -48.67 -13.42
CA VAL A 128 -39.31 -49.56 -13.73
C VAL A 128 -40.57 -48.79 -14.12
N SER A 129 -40.80 -47.60 -13.56
CA SER A 129 -42.03 -46.82 -13.74
C SER A 129 -41.84 -45.54 -14.58
N ASN A 130 -40.59 -45.21 -14.94
CA ASN A 130 -40.20 -43.94 -15.57
C ASN A 130 -40.68 -42.69 -14.81
N LYS A 131 -41.00 -42.84 -13.52
CA LYS A 131 -41.50 -41.76 -12.67
C LYS A 131 -40.32 -41.04 -12.01
N VAL A 132 -40.31 -39.72 -12.09
CA VAL A 132 -39.32 -38.87 -11.40
C VAL A 132 -39.57 -38.95 -9.89
N ILE A 133 -38.54 -39.38 -9.14
CA ILE A 133 -38.64 -39.65 -7.71
C ILE A 133 -38.14 -38.46 -6.88
N ASN A 134 -37.10 -37.76 -7.35
CA ASN A 134 -36.50 -36.64 -6.63
C ASN A 134 -35.92 -35.62 -7.61
N TYR A 135 -36.18 -34.34 -7.34
CA TYR A 135 -35.48 -33.20 -7.94
C TYR A 135 -34.43 -32.76 -6.91
N GLU A 136 -33.17 -33.00 -7.19
CA GLU A 136 -32.05 -32.46 -6.40
C GLU A 136 -31.44 -31.33 -7.24
N GLU A 137 -31.70 -30.09 -6.82
CA GLU A 137 -31.05 -28.90 -7.37
C GLU A 137 -29.75 -28.70 -6.59
N GLU A 138 -28.61 -28.96 -7.25
CA GLU A 138 -27.28 -28.72 -6.67
C GLU A 138 -26.67 -27.47 -7.33
N GLU A 139 -26.37 -26.44 -6.53
CA GLU A 139 -25.50 -25.34 -6.95
C GLU A 139 -24.09 -25.90 -7.17
N LEU A 140 -23.56 -25.78 -8.39
CA LEU A 140 -22.19 -26.15 -8.66
C LEU A 140 -21.26 -25.09 -8.07
N ASN A 141 -20.34 -25.51 -7.20
CA ASN A 141 -19.22 -24.69 -6.70
C ASN A 141 -17.94 -25.00 -7.49
N ASP A 142 -17.79 -24.37 -8.65
CA ASP A 142 -16.55 -24.32 -9.42
C ASP A 142 -15.81 -23.00 -9.15
N SER A 143 -14.54 -22.89 -9.55
CA SER A 143 -13.72 -21.66 -9.40
C SER A 143 -14.37 -20.34 -9.87
N ILE A 144 -15.35 -20.44 -10.76
CA ILE A 144 -16.12 -19.33 -11.33
C ILE A 144 -17.36 -18.99 -10.48
N THR A 145 -18.05 -19.99 -9.93
CA THR A 145 -19.33 -19.83 -9.21
C THR A 145 -19.17 -19.70 -7.70
N THR A 146 -17.99 -20.05 -7.16
CA THR A 146 -17.73 -20.00 -5.71
C THR A 146 -17.86 -18.55 -5.19
N PHE A 147 -17.25 -17.56 -5.85
CA PHE A 147 -17.19 -16.19 -5.32
C PHE A 147 -18.48 -15.38 -5.55
N ASN A 148 -19.37 -15.40 -4.56
CA ASN A 148 -20.51 -14.48 -4.44
C ASN A 148 -20.17 -13.23 -3.59
N LYS A 149 -21.07 -12.23 -3.53
CA LYS A 149 -20.86 -10.98 -2.77
C LYS A 149 -20.55 -11.22 -1.29
N LYS A 150 -21.15 -12.25 -0.69
CA LYS A 150 -20.92 -12.63 0.71
C LYS A 150 -19.51 -13.19 0.91
N GLU A 151 -19.07 -14.10 0.06
CA GLU A 151 -17.74 -14.69 0.10
C GLU A 151 -16.64 -13.66 -0.16
N LEU A 152 -16.87 -12.70 -1.06
CA LEU A 152 -15.97 -11.56 -1.27
C LEU A 152 -15.72 -10.81 0.05
N CYS A 153 -16.79 -10.50 0.79
CA CYS A 153 -16.71 -9.76 2.05
C CYS A 153 -16.10 -10.59 3.19
N GLU A 154 -16.46 -11.87 3.28
CA GLU A 154 -15.84 -12.79 4.24
C GLU A 154 -14.34 -12.98 3.98
N PHE A 155 -13.93 -13.02 2.71
CA PHE A 155 -12.52 -13.06 2.33
C PHE A 155 -11.77 -11.82 2.78
N ILE A 156 -12.34 -10.63 2.59
CA ILE A 156 -11.75 -9.36 3.05
C ILE A 156 -11.58 -9.37 4.57
N ILE A 157 -12.60 -9.81 5.32
CA ILE A 157 -12.56 -9.80 6.78
C ILE A 157 -11.57 -10.83 7.31
N LYS A 158 -11.50 -12.02 6.69
CA LYS A 158 -10.51 -13.06 7.01
C LYS A 158 -9.08 -12.58 6.79
N HIS A 159 -8.85 -11.77 5.76
CA HIS A 159 -7.55 -11.20 5.41
C HIS A 159 -7.43 -9.71 5.83
N GLY A 160 -8.13 -9.32 6.89
CA GLY A 160 -8.22 -7.92 7.35
C GLY A 160 -6.87 -7.28 7.72
N GLU A 161 -5.85 -8.08 8.03
CA GLU A 161 -4.46 -7.62 8.27
C GLU A 161 -3.83 -6.93 7.05
N PHE A 162 -4.32 -7.26 5.85
CA PHE A 162 -3.87 -6.71 4.57
C PHE A 162 -4.84 -5.69 3.98
N ALA A 163 -6.08 -5.61 4.50
CA ALA A 163 -7.10 -4.71 3.99
C ALA A 163 -6.83 -3.26 4.40
N SER A 164 -7.17 -2.31 3.53
CA SER A 164 -7.18 -0.90 3.93
C SER A 164 -8.24 -0.69 5.01
N GLN A 165 -8.03 0.29 5.90
CA GLN A 165 -8.99 0.58 6.96
C GLN A 165 -10.38 0.89 6.40
N ARG A 166 -10.44 1.55 5.23
CA ARG A 166 -11.69 1.82 4.50
C ARG A 166 -12.34 0.51 4.05
N LEU A 167 -11.62 -0.35 3.35
CA LEU A 167 -12.15 -1.61 2.83
C LEU A 167 -12.68 -2.51 3.95
N LEU A 168 -11.96 -2.61 5.07
CA LEU A 168 -12.39 -3.42 6.21
C LEU A 168 -13.69 -2.88 6.84
N LYS A 169 -13.81 -1.55 7.00
CA LYS A 169 -15.04 -0.91 7.50
C LYS A 169 -16.23 -1.19 6.58
N LEU A 170 -16.03 -1.06 5.27
CA LEU A 170 -17.07 -1.35 4.28
C LEU A 170 -17.49 -2.82 4.32
N ALA A 171 -16.55 -3.76 4.39
CA ALA A 171 -16.87 -5.19 4.44
C ALA A 171 -17.65 -5.58 5.71
N VAL A 172 -17.29 -5.01 6.86
CA VAL A 172 -18.02 -5.24 8.12
C VAL A 172 -19.44 -4.65 8.07
N ALA A 173 -19.59 -3.44 7.51
CA ALA A 173 -20.91 -2.85 7.30
C ALA A 173 -21.76 -3.69 6.33
N TYR A 174 -21.16 -4.14 5.22
CA TYR A 174 -21.81 -4.99 4.24
C TYR A 174 -22.29 -6.32 4.86
N ARG A 175 -21.48 -6.96 5.72
CA ARG A 175 -21.90 -8.19 6.43
C ARG A 175 -23.21 -7.98 7.19
N TYR A 176 -23.37 -6.84 7.85
CA TYR A 176 -24.60 -6.50 8.56
C TYR A 176 -25.77 -6.22 7.60
N ALA A 177 -25.56 -5.38 6.59
CA ALA A 177 -26.59 -5.05 5.59
C ALA A 177 -27.08 -6.29 4.85
N HIS A 178 -26.16 -7.13 4.36
CA HIS A 178 -26.46 -8.38 3.66
C HIS A 178 -27.25 -9.37 4.53
N SER A 179 -26.95 -9.47 5.82
CA SER A 179 -27.71 -10.37 6.72
C SER A 179 -29.18 -9.96 6.93
N ASN A 180 -29.52 -8.70 6.64
CA ASN A 180 -30.87 -8.14 6.75
C ASN A 180 -31.47 -7.76 5.38
N TYR A 181 -30.73 -8.03 4.29
CA TYR A 181 -31.16 -7.81 2.92
C TYR A 181 -32.32 -8.73 2.56
N SER A 182 -33.23 -8.23 1.72
CA SER A 182 -34.44 -8.93 1.30
C SER A 182 -34.21 -10.30 0.66
N GLY A 183 -33.08 -10.49 -0.01
CA GLY A 183 -32.68 -11.78 -0.59
C GLY A 183 -32.17 -12.81 0.44
N THR A 184 -31.90 -12.41 1.68
CA THR A 184 -31.39 -13.31 2.74
C THR A 184 -32.41 -13.53 3.85
N ARG A 185 -33.15 -12.48 4.24
CA ARG A 185 -34.16 -12.57 5.30
C ARG A 185 -35.41 -11.79 4.91
N SER A 186 -36.58 -12.39 5.13
CA SER A 186 -37.84 -11.66 5.03
C SER A 186 -38.05 -10.82 6.30
N LEU A 187 -37.99 -9.50 6.17
CA LEU A 187 -38.39 -8.55 7.19
C LEU A 187 -39.87 -8.19 7.01
N GLU A 188 -40.59 -8.00 8.12
CA GLU A 188 -42.02 -7.64 8.11
C GLU A 188 -42.24 -6.17 7.70
N ASP A 189 -41.30 -5.29 8.03
CA ASP A 189 -41.37 -3.85 7.72
C ASP A 189 -40.86 -3.56 6.30
N SER A 190 -41.74 -3.01 5.46
CA SER A 190 -41.44 -2.69 4.06
C SER A 190 -40.50 -1.49 3.89
N GLU A 191 -40.44 -0.54 4.81
CA GLU A 191 -39.57 0.63 4.69
C GLU A 191 -38.14 0.29 5.09
N ILE A 192 -37.97 -0.42 6.21
CA ILE A 192 -36.68 -0.91 6.68
C ILE A 192 -36.06 -1.87 5.65
N LYS A 193 -36.87 -2.70 5.01
CA LYS A 193 -36.44 -3.60 3.93
C LYS A 193 -35.81 -2.83 2.75
N LYS A 194 -36.50 -1.79 2.26
CA LYS A 194 -35.97 -0.96 1.17
C LYS A 194 -34.68 -0.25 1.57
N ALA A 195 -34.57 0.20 2.81
CA ALA A 195 -33.35 0.80 3.32
C ALA A 195 -32.17 -0.18 3.29
N PHE A 196 -32.37 -1.43 3.71
CA PHE A 196 -31.32 -2.47 3.63
C PHE A 196 -30.95 -2.82 2.19
N ASP A 197 -31.91 -2.88 1.27
CA ASP A 197 -31.64 -3.15 -0.15
C ASP A 197 -30.79 -2.03 -0.79
N ILE A 198 -31.10 -0.76 -0.51
CA ILE A 198 -30.32 0.39 -1.01
C ILE A 198 -28.92 0.39 -0.38
N GLU A 199 -28.82 0.12 0.91
CA GLU A 199 -27.55 0.11 1.64
C GLU A 199 -26.64 -1.03 1.15
N GLU A 200 -27.20 -2.21 0.86
CA GLU A 200 -26.44 -3.35 0.29
C GLU A 200 -25.79 -2.97 -1.04
N ILE A 201 -26.56 -2.38 -1.96
CA ILE A 201 -26.08 -1.93 -3.28
C ILE A 201 -25.01 -0.84 -3.13
N THR A 202 -25.25 0.11 -2.23
CA THR A 202 -24.31 1.21 -1.97
C THR A 202 -22.99 0.70 -1.40
N LEU A 203 -23.05 -0.22 -0.45
CA LEU A 203 -21.86 -0.79 0.19
C LEU A 203 -21.07 -1.66 -0.79
N ILE A 204 -21.72 -2.53 -1.56
CA ILE A 204 -21.00 -3.36 -2.53
C ILE A 204 -20.35 -2.50 -3.61
N LYS A 205 -21.02 -1.44 -4.08
CA LYS A 205 -20.44 -0.44 -5.00
C LYS A 205 -19.15 0.15 -4.46
N GLU A 206 -19.19 0.62 -3.22
CA GLU A 206 -18.02 1.23 -2.59
C GLU A 206 -16.91 0.21 -2.31
N ILE A 207 -17.24 -1.05 -2.02
CA ILE A 207 -16.27 -2.15 -1.90
C ILE A 207 -15.57 -2.37 -3.24
N VAL A 208 -16.33 -2.53 -4.33
CA VAL A 208 -15.76 -2.75 -5.68
C VAL A 208 -14.83 -1.60 -6.05
N LYS A 209 -15.28 -0.35 -5.91
CA LYS A 209 -14.47 0.83 -6.21
C LYS A 209 -13.20 0.88 -5.37
N THR A 210 -13.31 0.57 -4.07
CA THR A 210 -12.15 0.57 -3.17
C THR A 210 -11.15 -0.51 -3.57
N ILE A 211 -11.59 -1.72 -3.93
CA ILE A 211 -10.71 -2.81 -4.40
C ILE A 211 -9.94 -2.38 -5.65
N VAL A 212 -10.62 -1.81 -6.65
CA VAL A 212 -10.00 -1.38 -7.92
C VAL A 212 -8.96 -0.28 -7.69
N LYS A 213 -9.28 0.70 -6.84
CA LYS A 213 -8.36 1.79 -6.48
C LYS A 213 -7.15 1.28 -5.72
N ASP A 214 -7.38 0.53 -4.65
CA ASP A 214 -6.32 0.03 -3.78
C ASP A 214 -5.40 -0.95 -4.53
N TYR A 215 -5.95 -1.77 -5.44
CA TYR A 215 -5.16 -2.63 -6.33
C TYR A 215 -4.19 -1.82 -7.19
N ASN A 216 -4.68 -0.81 -7.91
CA ASN A 216 -3.84 0.02 -8.78
C ASN A 216 -2.85 0.89 -7.98
N TYR A 217 -3.26 1.36 -6.80
CA TYR A 217 -2.38 2.10 -5.88
C TYR A 217 -1.21 1.21 -5.42
N LEU A 218 -1.50 -0.03 -5.02
CA LEU A 218 -0.47 -0.98 -4.60
C LEU A 218 0.45 -1.38 -5.74
N ARG A 219 -0.08 -1.57 -6.96
CA ARG A 219 0.76 -1.82 -8.14
C ARG A 219 1.69 -0.64 -8.42
N LYS A 220 1.19 0.59 -8.31
CA LYS A 220 2.01 1.81 -8.41
C LYS A 220 3.09 1.86 -7.33
N SER A 221 2.77 1.55 -6.08
CA SER A 221 3.74 1.61 -4.97
C SER A 221 4.86 0.57 -5.11
N ILE A 222 4.54 -0.64 -5.59
CA ILE A 222 5.51 -1.71 -5.83
C ILE A 222 6.09 -1.70 -7.26
N LYS A 223 5.86 -0.64 -8.04
CA LYS A 223 6.42 -0.40 -9.39
C LYS A 223 6.02 -1.45 -10.45
N LEU A 224 4.79 -1.96 -10.38
CA LEU A 224 4.17 -2.73 -11.45
C LEU A 224 3.30 -1.84 -12.33
N ASP A 225 2.98 -2.30 -13.54
CA ASP A 225 2.04 -1.61 -14.43
C ASP A 225 0.69 -1.40 -13.74
N TYR A 226 -0.02 -0.31 -14.01
CA TYR A 226 -1.33 -0.04 -13.42
C TYR A 226 -2.12 0.88 -14.36
N SER A 227 -3.43 0.97 -14.17
CA SER A 227 -4.28 1.94 -14.87
C SER A 227 -4.50 3.18 -14.00
N ASN A 228 -4.18 4.35 -14.54
CA ASN A 228 -4.46 5.63 -13.87
C ASN A 228 -5.96 5.90 -13.82
N VAL A 229 -6.72 5.51 -14.84
CA VAL A 229 -8.18 5.71 -14.89
C VAL A 229 -8.86 4.87 -13.82
N GLU A 230 -8.46 3.61 -13.65
CA GLU A 230 -8.97 2.74 -12.60
C GLU A 230 -8.59 3.26 -11.20
N LEU A 231 -7.36 3.78 -11.04
CA LEU A 231 -6.89 4.38 -9.80
C LEU A 231 -7.73 5.60 -9.38
N ASP A 232 -8.10 6.45 -10.33
CA ASP A 232 -8.84 7.69 -10.04
C ASP A 232 -10.35 7.42 -9.89
N SER A 233 -10.94 6.64 -10.80
CA SER A 233 -12.38 6.39 -10.85
C SER A 233 -12.85 5.25 -9.94
N GLY A 234 -12.02 4.21 -9.76
CA GLY A 234 -12.42 2.94 -9.14
C GLY A 234 -13.31 2.08 -10.03
N ILE A 235 -13.42 2.37 -11.32
CA ILE A 235 -14.20 1.61 -12.29
C ILE A 235 -13.21 0.95 -13.25
N LEU A 236 -13.43 -0.32 -13.60
CA LEU A 236 -12.57 -1.06 -14.52
C LEU A 236 -12.65 -0.47 -15.95
N GLU A 237 -11.49 -0.37 -16.62
CA GLU A 237 -11.45 0.05 -18.01
C GLU A 237 -11.89 -1.08 -18.95
N GLN A 238 -12.95 -0.85 -19.73
CA GLN A 238 -13.49 -1.84 -20.67
C GLN A 238 -12.64 -2.04 -21.95
N TYR A 239 -11.55 -1.27 -22.13
CA TYR A 239 -10.85 -1.08 -23.40
C TYR A 239 -10.25 -2.36 -24.04
N LYS A 240 -10.16 -3.48 -23.30
CA LYS A 240 -9.49 -4.71 -23.78
C LYS A 240 -10.41 -5.87 -24.17
N PHE A 241 -11.73 -5.77 -23.99
CA PHE A 241 -12.64 -6.84 -24.46
C PHE A 241 -13.05 -6.65 -25.94
N ASN A 242 -12.91 -5.44 -26.46
CA ASN A 242 -13.14 -5.10 -27.86
C ASN A 242 -11.91 -5.43 -28.71
N ASN A 243 -11.67 -6.71 -29.00
CA ASN A 243 -10.89 -7.10 -30.18
C ASN A 243 -11.79 -7.09 -31.42
N ASP A 244 -12.44 -5.96 -31.70
CA ASP A 244 -12.95 -5.67 -33.04
C ASP A 244 -11.80 -5.05 -33.86
N THR A 245 -10.71 -5.81 -34.03
CA THR A 245 -10.02 -5.78 -35.31
C THR A 245 -11.06 -6.20 -36.34
N LYS A 246 -11.66 -5.21 -36.99
CA LYS A 246 -12.26 -5.36 -38.30
C LYS A 246 -11.20 -6.06 -39.18
N MET A 247 -11.27 -7.38 -39.28
CA MET A 247 -10.72 -8.07 -40.43
C MET A 247 -11.60 -7.64 -41.61
N SER A 248 -10.99 -6.81 -42.45
CA SER A 248 -11.41 -6.44 -43.80
C SER A 248 -11.95 -7.61 -44.59
#